data_AF-A0A7C4V6S2-F1
#
_entry.id   AF-A0A7C4V6S2-F1
#
_cell.length_a   1.000
_cell.length_b   1.000
_cell.length_c   1.000
_cell.angle_alpha   90.00
_cell.angle_beta   90.00
_cell.angle_gamma   90.00
#
_symmetry.space_group_name_H-M   'P 1'
#
loop_
_entity.id
_entity.type
_entity.pdbx_description
1 polymer ?
#
loop_
_entity_poly.entity_id
_entity_poly.type
_entity_poly.pdbx_seq_one_letter_code
_entity_poly.pdbx_strand_id
1 'polypeptide(L)' 'MPPASNADKYVLNCPKCGAEVCVTQVQGDRCPGCGCEFKLFRPHERDAAEDYYQVLTGEKHMVALADGALIIAHQ' A
#
# COMPACT_ATOMS: atom_id res chain seq x y z
N MET A 1 -17.46 -17.07 15.95
CA MET A 1 -16.41 -16.04 15.87
C MET A 1 -15.49 -16.46 14.73
N PRO A 2 -15.51 -15.80 13.56
CA PRO A 2 -14.57 -16.16 12.50
C PRO A 2 -13.14 -15.81 12.94
N PRO A 3 -12.13 -16.62 12.57
CA PRO A 3 -10.74 -16.37 12.93
C PRO A 3 -10.25 -15.08 12.26
N ALA A 4 -9.41 -14.32 12.99
CA ALA A 4 -8.65 -13.19 12.48
C ALA A 4 -7.90 -13.62 11.21
N SER A 5 -8.51 -13.38 10.05
CA SER A 5 -8.04 -13.92 8.78
C SER A 5 -6.95 -13.01 8.27
N ASN A 6 -5.72 -13.56 8.31
CA ASN A 6 -4.51 -13.26 7.56
C ASN A 6 -4.21 -11.77 7.30
N ALA A 7 -3.15 -11.29 7.92
CA ALA A 7 -2.42 -10.13 7.41
C ALA A 7 -2.05 -10.39 5.94
N ASP A 8 -2.76 -9.74 5.02
CA ASP A 8 -2.44 -9.81 3.60
C ASP A 8 -1.03 -9.26 3.41
N LYS A 9 -0.08 -10.17 3.20
CA LYS A 9 1.34 -9.86 3.00
C LYS A 9 1.61 -9.68 1.52
N TYR A 10 1.88 -8.45 1.09
CA TYR A 10 2.26 -8.13 -0.27
C TYR A 10 3.75 -7.81 -0.34
N VAL A 11 4.47 -8.58 -1.16
CA VAL A 11 5.86 -8.29 -1.51
C VAL A 11 5.87 -7.60 -2.85
N LEU A 12 6.44 -6.39 -2.90
CA LEU A 12 6.55 -5.59 -4.10
C LEU A 12 7.87 -4.81 -4.11
N ASN A 13 8.25 -4.31 -5.27
CA ASN A 13 9.34 -3.34 -5.36
C ASN A 13 8.78 -1.94 -5.10
N CYS A 14 9.46 -1.17 -4.24
CA CYS A 14 9.11 0.21 -3.98
C CYS A 14 9.11 1.01 -5.29
N PRO A 15 8.01 1.67 -5.66
CA PRO A 15 7.93 2.41 -6.93
C PRO A 15 8.87 3.62 -6.98
N LYS A 16 9.37 4.08 -5.82
CA LYS A 16 10.32 5.20 -5.73
C LYS A 16 11.78 4.78 -5.90
N CYS A 17 12.24 3.75 -5.18
CA CYS A 17 13.67 3.40 -5.13
C CYS A 17 13.99 1.98 -5.64
N GLY A 18 12.97 1.18 -5.99
CA GLY A 18 13.14 -0.19 -6.48
C GLY A 18 13.45 -1.24 -5.40
N ALA A 19 13.70 -0.84 -4.16
CA ALA A 19 13.96 -1.77 -3.05
C ALA A 19 12.77 -2.71 -2.82
N GLU A 20 13.04 -3.97 -2.50
CA GLU A 20 12.00 -4.92 -2.12
C GLU A 20 11.37 -4.48 -0.78
N VAL A 21 10.05 -4.39 -0.75
CA VAL A 21 9.28 -4.03 0.43
C VAL A 21 8.21 -5.08 0.68
N CYS A 22 7.90 -5.25 1.95
CA CYS A 22 6.88 -6.16 2.39
C CYS A 22 5.81 -5.36 3.15
N VAL A 23 4.63 -5.23 2.54
CA VAL A 23 3.47 -4.59 3.15
C VAL A 23 2.64 -5.68 3.82
N THR A 24 2.56 -5.62 5.15
CA THR A 24 1.87 -6.60 6.01
C THR A 24 0.70 -5.98 6.77
N GLN A 25 0.68 -4.66 6.88
CA GLN A 25 -0.34 -3.90 7.60
C GLN A 25 -1.05 -2.95 6.65
N VAL A 26 -2.27 -2.58 7.05
CA VAL A 26 -3.13 -1.64 6.31
C VAL A 26 -2.45 -0.28 6.15
N GLN A 27 -1.65 0.16 7.14
CA GLN A 27 -0.94 1.43 7.10
C GLN A 27 0.32 1.39 7.95
N GLY A 28 1.34 2.16 7.57
CA GLY A 28 2.52 2.42 8.40
C GLY A 28 3.74 1.59 8.05
N ASP A 29 3.63 0.65 7.11
CA ASP A 29 4.80 0.01 6.53
C ASP A 29 5.60 1.04 5.75
N ARG A 30 6.93 1.00 5.91
CA ARG A 30 7.83 1.94 5.26
C ARG A 30 8.88 1.22 4.45
N CYS A 31 9.24 1.81 3.32
CA CYS A 31 10.35 1.31 2.52
C CYS A 31 11.65 1.49 3.31
N PRO A 32 12.47 0.44 3.51
CA PRO A 32 13.75 0.57 4.20
C PRO A 32 14.78 1.36 3.39
N GLY A 33 14.59 1.51 2.07
CA GLY A 33 15.48 2.25 1.19
C GLY A 33 15.22 3.76 1.18
N CYS A 34 13.98 4.18 0.89
CA CYS A 34 13.63 5.61 0.75
C CYS A 34 12.74 6.17 1.86
N GLY A 35 12.20 5.33 2.75
CA GLY A 35 11.30 5.76 3.82
C GLY A 35 9.86 6.07 3.39
N CYS A 36 9.48 5.83 2.13
CA CYS A 36 8.08 5.97 1.69
C CYS A 36 7.16 5.12 2.54
N GLU A 37 6.05 5.71 2.98
CA GLU A 37 5.01 5.03 3.72
C GLU A 37 3.98 4.42 2.78
N PHE A 38 3.61 3.17 3.04
CA PHE A 38 2.65 2.40 2.29
C PHE A 38 1.34 2.28 3.04
N LYS A 39 0.25 2.40 2.30
CA LYS A 39 -1.10 2.14 2.76
C LYS A 39 -1.78 1.15 1.83
N LEU A 40 -2.21 0.02 2.38
CA LEU A 40 -2.93 -1.03 1.69
C LEU A 40 -4.43 -0.77 1.79
N PHE A 41 -5.10 -0.91 0.65
CA PHE A 41 -6.54 -0.84 0.50
C PHE A 41 -7.02 -2.14 -0.15
N ARG A 42 -8.01 -2.78 0.45
CA ARG A 42 -8.58 -4.02 -0.10
C ARG A 42 -9.37 -3.74 -1.38
N PRO A 43 -9.71 -4.78 -2.18
CA PRO A 43 -10.42 -4.59 -3.45
C PRO A 43 -11.75 -3.82 -3.33
N HIS A 44 -12.45 -3.92 -2.19
CA HIS A 44 -13.70 -3.19 -1.94
C HIS A 44 -13.50 -1.76 -1.43
N GLU A 45 -12.26 -1.35 -1.14
CA GLU A 45 -11.89 -0.01 -0.64
C GLU A 45 -11.33 0.88 -1.75
N ARG A 46 -11.60 0.53 -3.02
CA ARG A 46 -11.06 1.23 -4.19
C ARG A 46 -11.39 2.73 -4.18
N ASP A 47 -12.64 3.11 -3.94
CA ASP A 47 -13.04 4.52 -3.87
C ASP A 47 -12.29 5.28 -2.77
N ALA A 48 -12.06 4.62 -1.62
CA ALA A 48 -11.29 5.20 -0.52
C ALA A 48 -9.79 5.33 -0.84
N ALA A 49 -9.24 4.39 -1.60
CA ALA A 49 -7.87 4.48 -2.12
C ALA A 49 -7.73 5.67 -3.07
N GLU A 50 -8.69 5.83 -3.99
CA GLU A 50 -8.69 6.95 -4.96
C GLU A 50 -8.84 8.30 -4.24
N ASP A 51 -9.77 8.44 -3.30
CA ASP A 51 -9.92 9.65 -2.49
C ASP A 51 -8.64 9.97 -1.70
N TYR A 52 -8.08 8.97 -1.01
CA TYR A 52 -6.81 9.11 -0.30
C TYR A 52 -5.69 9.55 -1.25
N TYR A 53 -5.57 8.92 -2.42
CA TYR A 53 -4.59 9.31 -3.42
C TYR A 53 -4.79 10.77 -3.86
N GLN A 54 -6.02 11.25 -4.04
CA GLN A 54 -6.29 12.63 -4.43
C GLN A 54 -5.85 13.64 -3.37
N VAL A 55 -6.15 13.39 -2.09
CA VAL A 55 -5.85 14.33 -0.99
C VAL A 55 -4.37 14.38 -0.62
N LEU A 56 -3.61 13.34 -0.92
CA LEU A 56 -2.17 13.33 -0.68
C LEU A 56 -1.46 14.41 -1.49
N THR A 57 -0.65 15.21 -0.80
CA THR A 57 0.23 16.20 -1.41
C THR A 57 1.64 15.61 -1.56
N GLY A 58 2.41 16.11 -2.53
CA GLY A 58 3.76 15.62 -2.78
C GLY A 58 3.82 14.37 -3.67
N GLU A 59 4.88 13.59 -3.50
CA GLU A 59 5.14 12.42 -4.34
C GLU A 59 4.33 11.22 -3.85
N LYS A 60 3.51 10.68 -4.75
CA LYS A 60 2.59 9.58 -4.48
C LYS A 60 2.57 8.62 -5.66
N HIS A 61 2.45 7.33 -5.34
CA HIS A 61 2.39 6.24 -6.31
C HIS A 61 1.27 5.29 -5.93
N MET A 62 0.54 4.81 -6.93
CA MET A 62 -0.51 3.82 -6.76
C MET A 62 -0.09 2.53 -7.46
N VAL A 63 -0.12 1.43 -6.73
CA VAL A 63 0.25 0.09 -7.20
C VAL A 63 -0.99 -0.79 -7.10
N ALA A 64 -1.44 -1.32 -8.24
CA ALA A 64 -2.52 -2.28 -8.28
C ALA A 64 -1.98 -3.70 -8.14
N LEU A 65 -2.58 -4.48 -7.25
CA LEU A 65 -2.25 -5.87 -6.99
C LEU A 65 -3.16 -6.79 -7.81
N ALA A 66 -2.70 -8.02 -8.05
CA ALA A 66 -3.40 -8.97 -8.93
C ALA A 66 -4.76 -9.43 -8.39
N ASP A 67 -4.95 -9.38 -7.07
CA ASP A 67 -6.21 -9.71 -6.39
C ASP A 67 -7.21 -8.53 -6.40
N GLY A 68 -6.81 -7.37 -6.92
CA GLY A 68 -7.61 -6.15 -6.98
C GLY A 68 -7.37 -5.18 -5.81
N ALA A 69 -6.51 -5.54 -4.84
CA ALA A 69 -6.08 -4.61 -3.80
C ALA A 69 -5.21 -3.48 -4.40
N LEU A 70 -5.15 -2.36 -3.68
CA LEU A 70 -4.37 -1.19 -4.04
C LEU A 70 -3.39 -0.85 -2.93
N ILE A 71 -2.14 -0.57 -3.28
CA ILE A 71 -1.15 -0.02 -2.37
C ILE A 71 -0.82 1.40 -2.82
N ILE A 72 -0.97 2.35 -1.91
CA ILE A 72 -0.55 3.73 -2.13
C ILE A 72 0.73 3.98 -1.36
N ALA A 73 1.79 4.34 -2.08
CA ALA A 73 3.07 4.76 -1.51
C ALA A 73 3.16 6.29 -1.55
N HIS A 74 3.54 6.92 -0.45
CA HIS A 74 3.62 8.37 -0.34
C HIS A 74 4.74 8.82 0.60
N GLN A 75 5.13 10.09 0.49
CA GLN A 75 6.16 10.72 1.32
C GLN A 75 5.75 12.10 1.83
#